data_AF-A0A9D8BAH0-F1
#
_entry.id   AF-A0A9D8BAH0-F1
#
_cell.length_a   1.000
_cell.length_b   1.000
_cell.length_c   1.000
_cell.angle_alpha   90.00
_cell.angle_beta   90.00
_cell.angle_gamma   90.00
#
_symmetry.space_group_name_H-M   'P 1'
#
loop_
_entity.id
_entity.type
_entity.pdbx_description
1 polymer ?
#
loop_
_entity_poly.entity_id
_entity_poly.type
_entity_poly.pdbx_seq_one_letter_code
_entity_poly.pdbx_strand_id
1 'polypeptide(L)'
;MFRLGKPDSPLWVRLLVPGTRLGWCAVGLIIVSLVLSGIVSALPDGGLDDGETHSRDLGLYSMAVMASAMRIGAGFTAIAAIFRSRERSIPIVATALFGVFAVLFLLGEVLIGHD
;
A
#
# COMPACT_ATOMS: atom_id res chain seq x y z
N MET A 1 21.64 11.62 16.14
CA MET A 1 22.86 12.16 15.53
C MET A 1 22.50 12.61 14.10
N PHE A 2 22.22 13.90 13.91
CA PHE A 2 21.82 14.45 12.60
C PHE A 2 23.06 14.72 11.76
N ARG A 3 23.27 13.95 10.67
CA ARG A 3 24.20 14.34 9.62
C ARG A 3 23.55 15.46 8.80
N LEU A 4 23.90 16.70 9.11
CA LEU A 4 23.77 17.83 8.18
C LEU A 4 24.80 17.65 7.07
N GLY A 5 24.49 16.74 6.13
CA GLY A 5 25.21 16.60 4.88
C GLY A 5 24.79 17.72 3.92
N LYS A 6 25.79 18.35 3.30
CA LYS A 6 25.77 19.33 2.20
C LYS A 6 24.47 19.34 1.36
N PRO A 7 23.86 20.51 1.08
CA PRO A 7 22.65 20.59 0.27
C PRO A 7 22.99 20.53 -1.23
N ASP A 8 23.50 19.40 -1.72
CA ASP A 8 23.82 19.22 -3.15
C ASP A 8 22.62 18.68 -3.96
N SER A 9 21.46 18.46 -3.32
CA SER A 9 20.25 17.97 -3.98
C SER A 9 19.18 19.07 -4.07
N PRO A 10 18.58 19.29 -5.25
CA PRO A 10 17.48 20.24 -5.40
C PRO A 10 16.30 19.83 -4.51
N LEU A 11 15.58 20.81 -3.97
CA LEU A 11 14.45 20.61 -3.04
C LEU A 11 13.44 19.57 -3.56
N TRP A 12 13.19 19.57 -4.87
CA TRP A 12 12.31 18.61 -5.55
C TRP A 12 12.70 17.14 -5.32
N VAL A 13 13.99 16.82 -5.29
CA VAL A 13 14.48 15.44 -5.05
C VAL A 13 14.19 15.00 -3.62
N ARG A 14 14.33 15.91 -2.65
CA ARG A 14 14.00 15.64 -1.24
C ARG A 14 12.50 15.46 -1.00
N LEU A 15 11.67 16.10 -1.83
CA LEU A 15 10.20 15.94 -1.78
C LEU A 15 9.73 14.65 -2.45
N LEU A 16 10.37 14.23 -3.55
CA LEU A 16 9.95 13.08 -4.36
C LEU A 16 10.52 11.74 -3.88
N VAL A 17 11.67 11.73 -3.21
CA VAL A 17 12.36 10.48 -2.83
C VAL A 17 12.33 10.30 -1.31
N PRO A 18 11.96 9.10 -0.82
CA PRO A 18 12.05 8.81 0.60
C PRO A 18 13.49 8.88 1.11
N GLY A 19 13.71 9.61 2.20
CA GLY A 19 15.01 9.75 2.85
C GLY A 19 15.31 8.68 3.89
N THR A 20 14.30 7.93 4.37
CA THR A 20 14.50 6.93 5.43
C THR A 20 14.16 5.50 5.01
N ARG A 21 14.77 4.53 5.71
CA ARG A 21 14.51 3.09 5.50
C ARG A 21 13.03 2.74 5.67
N LEU A 22 12.33 3.39 6.61
CA LEU A 22 10.89 3.21 6.81
C LEU A 22 10.08 3.75 5.63
N GLY A 23 10.48 4.90 5.10
CA GLY A 23 9.88 5.47 3.89
C GLY A 23 10.00 4.55 2.68
N TRP A 24 11.19 4.01 2.44
CA TRP A 24 11.39 3.01 1.38
C TRP A 24 10.60 1.73 1.59
N CYS A 25 10.45 1.27 2.84
CA CYS A 25 9.62 0.11 3.15
C CYS A 25 8.13 0.37 2.85
N ALA A 26 7.62 1.54 3.25
CA ALA A 26 6.24 1.94 2.95
C ALA A 26 5.97 2.03 1.44
N VAL A 27 6.89 2.66 0.70
CA VAL A 27 6.81 2.75 -0.77
C VAL A 27 6.91 1.37 -1.43
N GLY A 28 7.78 0.50 -0.94
CA GLY A 28 7.87 -0.87 -1.43
C GLY A 28 6.55 -1.63 -1.23
N LEU A 29 5.98 -1.56 -0.03
CA LEU A 29 4.72 -2.24 0.30
C LEU A 29 3.55 -1.75 -0.57
N ILE A 30 3.43 -0.43 -0.80
CA ILE A 30 2.34 0.08 -1.63
C ILE A 30 2.51 -0.31 -3.10
N ILE A 31 3.73 -0.31 -3.63
CA ILE A 31 4.01 -0.75 -5.01
C ILE A 31 3.64 -2.22 -5.17
N VAL A 32 4.09 -3.08 -4.26
CA VAL A 32 3.76 -4.53 -4.30
C VAL A 32 2.25 -4.73 -4.24
N SER A 33 1.55 -4.03 -3.34
CA SER A 33 0.10 -4.11 -3.24
C SER A 33 -0.63 -3.68 -4.52
N LEU A 34 -0.18 -2.60 -5.17
CA LEU A 34 -0.74 -2.12 -6.43
C LEU A 34 -0.52 -3.11 -7.57
N VAL A 35 0.68 -3.71 -7.65
CA VAL A 35 0.96 -4.76 -8.64
C VAL A 35 0.06 -5.97 -8.42
N LEU A 36 -0.07 -6.43 -7.17
CA LEU A 36 -0.90 -7.59 -6.84
C LEU A 36 -2.37 -7.34 -7.18
N SER A 37 -2.88 -6.15 -6.89
CA SER A 37 -4.26 -5.78 -7.26
C SER A 37 -4.43 -5.64 -8.77
N GLY A 38 -3.45 -5.09 -9.48
CA GLY A 38 -3.46 -5.01 -10.94
C GLY A 38 -3.51 -6.39 -11.58
N ILE A 39 -2.78 -7.38 -11.05
CA ILE A 39 -2.83 -8.77 -11.50
C ILE A 39 -4.24 -9.33 -11.31
N VAL A 40 -4.82 -9.19 -10.11
CA VAL A 40 -6.19 -9.67 -9.79
C VAL A 40 -7.22 -9.04 -10.72
N SER A 41 -7.13 -7.73 -11.00
CA SER A 41 -8.07 -7.01 -11.86
C SER A 41 -7.88 -7.22 -13.37
N ALA A 42 -6.69 -7.65 -13.81
CA ALA A 42 -6.38 -7.87 -15.22
C ALA A 42 -6.67 -9.30 -15.70
N LEU A 43 -6.97 -10.21 -14.78
CA LEU A 43 -7.39 -11.56 -15.13
C LEU A 43 -8.80 -11.50 -15.73
N PRO A 44 -9.00 -11.96 -16.98
CA PRO A 44 -10.33 -11.97 -17.58
C PRO A 44 -11.23 -12.92 -16.79
N ASP A 45 -12.50 -12.54 -16.59
CA ASP A 45 -13.61 -13.36 -16.04
C ASP A 45 -13.98 -14.54 -16.96
N GLY A 46 -13.01 -15.10 -17.68
CA GLY A 46 -13.20 -16.11 -18.72
C GLY A 46 -13.96 -17.29 -18.13
N GLY A 47 -15.20 -17.46 -18.61
CA GLY A 47 -16.11 -18.51 -18.17
C GLY A 47 -15.41 -19.87 -18.16
N LEU A 48 -15.25 -20.44 -16.97
CA LEU A 48 -14.58 -21.72 -16.77
C LEU A 48 -15.37 -22.55 -15.76
N ASP A 49 -15.94 -23.61 -16.34
CA ASP A 49 -16.43 -24.89 -15.81
C ASP A 49 -16.34 -25.11 -14.29
N ASP A 50 -17.47 -25.52 -13.71
CA ASP A 50 -17.85 -25.60 -12.27
C ASP A 50 -16.94 -26.44 -11.34
N GLY A 51 -15.79 -26.95 -11.81
CA GLY A 51 -14.86 -27.77 -11.03
C GLY A 51 -13.50 -27.13 -10.71
N GLU A 52 -12.96 -26.29 -11.60
CA GLU A 52 -11.68 -25.57 -11.38
C GLU A 52 -11.88 -24.17 -10.77
N THR A 53 -13.12 -23.74 -10.64
CA THR A 53 -13.52 -22.40 -10.16
C THR A 53 -13.14 -22.18 -8.70
N HIS A 54 -13.35 -23.17 -7.82
CA HIS A 54 -13.16 -22.99 -6.38
C HIS A 54 -11.70 -22.72 -5.97
N SER A 55 -10.73 -23.42 -6.57
CA SER A 55 -9.31 -23.26 -6.23
C SER A 55 -8.72 -21.96 -6.81
N ARG A 56 -9.18 -21.56 -8.00
CA ARG A 56 -8.76 -20.33 -8.66
C ARG A 56 -9.35 -19.10 -7.99
N ASP A 57 -10.63 -19.17 -7.59
CA ASP A 57 -11.28 -18.15 -6.78
C ASP A 57 -10.60 -18.01 -5.43
N LEU A 58 -10.34 -19.10 -4.71
CA LEU A 58 -9.66 -19.04 -3.41
C LEU A 58 -8.27 -18.39 -3.53
N GLY A 59 -7.54 -18.69 -4.61
CA GLY A 59 -6.26 -18.06 -4.95
C GLY A 59 -6.40 -16.55 -5.16
N LEU A 60 -7.37 -16.13 -5.98
CA LEU A 60 -7.64 -14.71 -6.26
C LEU A 60 -8.10 -13.93 -5.03
N TYR A 61 -9.01 -14.51 -4.25
CA TYR A 61 -9.45 -13.96 -2.97
C TYR A 61 -8.28 -13.82 -1.99
N SER A 62 -7.42 -14.84 -1.88
CA SER A 62 -6.24 -14.77 -1.00
C SER A 62 -5.26 -13.67 -1.43
N MET A 63 -5.06 -13.49 -2.75
CA MET A 63 -4.23 -12.41 -3.29
C MET A 63 -4.85 -11.03 -3.03
N ALA A 64 -6.17 -10.89 -3.18
CA ALA A 64 -6.87 -9.64 -2.89
C ALA A 64 -6.78 -9.25 -1.41
N VAL A 65 -6.98 -10.21 -0.51
CA VAL A 65 -6.83 -10.03 0.94
C VAL A 65 -5.38 -9.69 1.31
N MET A 66 -4.41 -10.35 0.69
CA MET A 66 -3.00 -10.06 0.93
C MET A 66 -2.62 -8.66 0.43
N ALA A 67 -3.16 -8.25 -0.72
CA ALA A 67 -2.97 -6.90 -1.25
C ALA A 67 -3.57 -5.84 -0.32
N SER A 68 -4.77 -6.05 0.22
CA SER A 68 -5.41 -5.12 1.16
C SER A 68 -4.63 -5.03 2.48
N ALA A 69 -4.20 -6.17 3.04
CA ALA A 69 -3.34 -6.20 4.22
C ALA A 69 -2.02 -5.43 4.00
N MET A 70 -1.41 -5.56 2.83
CA MET A 70 -0.21 -4.79 2.48
C MET A 70 -0.48 -3.28 2.39
N ARG A 71 -1.65 -2.83 1.89
CA ARG A 71 -2.00 -1.39 1.91
C ARG A 71 -2.10 -0.84 3.31
N ILE A 72 -2.74 -1.59 4.20
CA ILE A 72 -2.90 -1.22 5.60
C ILE A 72 -1.52 -1.14 6.27
N GLY A 73 -0.69 -2.17 6.08
CA GLY A 73 0.69 -2.19 6.58
C GLY A 73 1.57 -1.06 6.02
N ALA A 74 1.44 -0.74 4.72
CA ALA A 74 2.10 0.40 4.10
C ALA A 74 1.67 1.72 4.75
N GLY A 75 0.36 1.87 5.00
CA GLY A 75 -0.23 3.00 5.72
C GLY A 75 0.39 3.21 7.10
N PHE A 76 0.38 2.17 7.94
CA PHE A 76 0.97 2.24 9.28
C PHE A 76 2.47 2.53 9.24
N THR A 77 3.19 1.93 8.29
CA THR A 77 4.64 2.17 8.13
C THR A 77 4.92 3.61 7.68
N ALA A 78 4.10 4.16 6.79
CA ALA A 78 4.19 5.55 6.35
C ALA A 78 3.87 6.52 7.51
N ILE A 79 2.82 6.25 8.28
CA ILE A 79 2.49 7.01 9.50
C ILE A 79 3.66 6.97 10.49
N ALA A 80 4.22 5.79 10.75
CA ALA A 80 5.39 5.65 11.60
C ALA A 80 6.60 6.44 11.09
N ALA A 81 6.84 6.48 9.77
CA ALA A 81 7.90 7.29 9.17
C ALA A 81 7.65 8.80 9.37
N ILE A 82 6.40 9.26 9.25
CA ILE A 82 6.02 10.66 9.49
C ILE A 82 6.27 11.06 10.95
N PHE A 83 5.83 10.25 11.90
CA PHE A 83 5.93 10.60 13.32
C PHE A 83 7.33 10.36 13.92
N ARG A 84 7.97 9.24 13.58
CA ARG A 84 9.25 8.83 14.18
C ARG A 84 10.45 9.47 13.49
N SER A 85 10.41 9.58 12.16
CA SER A 85 11.52 10.10 11.37
C SER A 85 11.31 11.55 10.91
N ARG A 86 10.15 12.16 11.22
CA ARG A 86 9.71 13.47 10.71
C ARG A 86 9.77 13.56 9.18
N GLU A 87 9.58 12.43 8.50
CA GLU A 87 9.66 12.39 7.05
C GLU A 87 8.36 12.93 6.43
N ARG A 88 8.49 13.84 5.46
CA ARG A 88 7.35 14.52 4.81
C ARG A 88 7.44 14.49 3.29
N SER A 89 8.08 13.45 2.76
CA SER A 89 8.15 13.22 1.32
C SER A 89 6.73 12.93 0.78
N ILE A 90 6.44 13.46 -0.41
CA ILE A 90 5.16 13.28 -1.12
C ILE A 90 4.74 11.80 -1.17
N PRO A 91 5.62 10.84 -1.56
CA PRO A 91 5.21 9.43 -1.64
C PRO A 91 4.79 8.84 -0.29
N ILE A 92 5.39 9.28 0.82
CA ILE A 92 5.00 8.79 2.15
C ILE A 92 3.65 9.34 2.56
N VAL A 93 3.39 10.64 2.33
CA VAL A 93 2.09 11.23 2.62
C VAL A 93 1.01 10.57 1.77
N ALA A 94 1.26 10.34 0.48
CA ALA A 94 0.35 9.61 -0.39
C ALA A 94 0.11 8.18 0.10
N THR A 95 1.16 7.45 0.49
CA THR A 95 1.05 6.08 1.03
C THR A 95 0.25 6.04 2.32
N ALA A 96 0.48 6.99 3.23
CA ALA A 96 -0.29 7.12 4.46
C ALA A 96 -1.78 7.37 4.17
N LEU A 97 -2.08 8.25 3.22
CA LEU A 97 -3.46 8.55 2.81
C LEU A 97 -4.15 7.31 2.23
N PHE A 98 -3.47 6.57 1.35
CA PHE A 98 -3.97 5.30 0.81
C PHE A 98 -4.25 4.27 1.91
N GLY A 99 -3.37 4.16 2.89
CA GLY A 99 -3.55 3.27 4.03
C GLY A 99 -4.75 3.65 4.90
N VAL A 100 -4.92 4.94 5.20
CA VAL A 100 -6.09 5.44 5.94
C VAL A 100 -7.37 5.16 5.16
N PHE A 101 -7.38 5.38 3.85
CA PHE A 101 -8.53 5.08 3.00
C PHE A 101 -8.88 3.59 3.01
N ALA A 102 -7.89 2.71 2.94
CA ALA A 102 -8.10 1.26 3.05
C ALA A 102 -8.70 0.86 4.40
N VAL A 103 -8.24 1.47 5.51
CA VAL A 103 -8.82 1.22 6.85
C VAL A 103 -10.24 1.75 6.94
N LEU A 104 -10.52 2.95 6.42
CA LEU A 104 -11.87 3.53 6.41
C LEU A 104 -12.83 2.68 5.56
N PHE A 105 -12.37 2.17 4.43
CA PHE A 105 -13.16 1.27 3.59
C PHE A 105 -13.50 -0.02 4.33
N LEU A 106 -12.50 -0.66 4.95
CA LEU A 106 -12.70 -1.87 5.76
C LEU A 106 -13.67 -1.59 6.93
N LEU A 107 -13.50 -0.47 7.62
CA LEU A 107 -14.38 -0.08 8.72
C LEU A 107 -15.81 0.19 8.22
N GLY A 108 -15.96 0.79 7.05
CA GLY A 108 -17.24 1.00 6.39
C GLY A 108 -17.94 -0.32 6.06
N GLU A 109 -17.20 -1.29 5.54
CA GLU A 109 -17.73 -2.63 5.26
C GLU A 109 -18.22 -3.32 6.54
N VAL A 110 -17.42 -3.26 7.61
CA VAL A 110 -17.75 -3.85 8.91
C VAL A 110 -18.95 -3.16 9.58
N LEU A 111 -19.07 -1.83 9.45
CA LEU A 111 -20.13 -1.05 10.10
C LEU A 111 -21.46 -1.10 9.36
N ILE A 112 -21.42 -1.06 8.03
CA ILE A 112 -22.63 -1.02 7.21
C ILE A 112 -23.24 -2.42 7.13
N GLY A 113 -22.45 -3.48 7.32
CA GLY A 113 -22.94 -4.84 7.39
C GLY A 113 -23.60 -5.21 6.07
N HIS A 114 -22.82 -5.78 5.15
CA HIS A 114 -23.42 -6.37 3.96
C HIS A 114 -24.03 -7.72 4.34
N ASP A 115 -25.20 -7.68 4.99
CA ASP A 115 -26.14 -8.80 5.03
C ASP A 115 -26.77 -9.05 3.64
#